data_AF-A0A6P5A5G8-F1
#
_entry.id   AF-A0A6P5A5G8-F1
#
_cell.length_a   1.000
_cell.length_b   1.000
_cell.length_c   1.000
_cell.angle_alpha   90.00
_cell.angle_beta   90.00
_cell.angle_gamma   90.00
#
_symmetry.space_group_name_H-M   'P 1'
#
loop_
_entity.id
_entity.type
_entity.pdbx_description
1 polymer ?
#
loop_
_entity_poly.entity_id
_entity_poly.type
_entity_poly.pdbx_seq_one_letter_code
_entity_poly.pdbx_strand_id
1 'polypeptide(L)'
;TCTNSNHALPSVDRVSTLEEQLAQERTIRAELEGRFNGLQEELAHVQNTSAQQNGLSGKLKNDLCSATPKLGRLFQVKSPAGDYKYDLDEARHACAEQDATLASYDQLYQAWKDGLGYCLCGWLSDETARYPTQIPSPGCGVVGINDCGWLTQYNAWCFRALSFCD
;
A
#
# COMPACT_ATOMS: atom_id res chain seq x y z
N THR A 1 -84.74 16.01 -54.90
CA THR A 1 -83.52 15.23 -55.21
C THR A 1 -82.53 16.19 -55.85
N CYS A 2 -81.29 16.41 -55.42
CA CYS A 2 -80.46 15.90 -54.33
C CYS A 2 -79.59 17.06 -53.80
N THR A 3 -79.12 16.93 -52.56
CA THR A 3 -78.19 17.83 -51.86
C THR A 3 -76.78 17.75 -52.44
N ASN A 4 -76.05 18.88 -52.45
CA ASN A 4 -74.59 18.85 -52.53
C ASN A 4 -73.99 19.99 -51.69
N SER A 5 -73.67 19.67 -50.44
CA SER A 5 -72.90 20.54 -49.55
C SER A 5 -71.42 20.31 -49.78
N ASN A 6 -70.76 21.22 -50.50
CA ASN A 6 -69.31 21.28 -50.53
C ASN A 6 -68.81 22.02 -49.28
N HIS A 7 -68.54 21.27 -48.21
CA HIS A 7 -67.68 21.75 -47.12
C HIS A 7 -66.23 21.38 -47.45
N ALA A 8 -65.47 22.36 -47.93
CA ALA A 8 -64.02 22.29 -47.92
C ALA A 8 -63.53 22.50 -46.48
N LEU A 9 -62.81 21.52 -45.93
CA LEU A 9 -62.20 21.58 -44.61
C LEU A 9 -61.13 22.69 -44.58
N PRO A 10 -61.04 23.50 -43.50
CA PRO A 10 -60.06 24.57 -43.42
C PRO A 10 -58.68 24.02 -43.04
N SER A 11 -57.67 24.47 -43.75
CA SER A 11 -56.25 24.11 -43.62
C SER A 11 -55.53 24.86 -42.48
N VAL A 12 -56.21 25.16 -41.36
CA VAL A 12 -55.74 26.13 -40.35
C VAL A 12 -55.13 25.47 -39.09
N ASP A 13 -55.24 24.15 -38.92
CA ASP A 13 -54.85 23.45 -37.67
C ASP A 13 -53.39 22.95 -37.59
N ARG A 14 -52.58 23.09 -38.65
CA ARG A 14 -51.22 22.53 -38.68
C ARG A 14 -50.14 23.45 -38.09
N VAL A 15 -50.37 24.77 -38.03
CA VAL A 15 -49.37 25.72 -37.53
C VAL A 15 -49.43 25.84 -36.00
N SER A 16 -50.63 25.89 -35.42
CA SER A 16 -50.85 25.90 -33.97
C SER A 16 -50.29 24.63 -33.29
N THR A 17 -50.47 23.48 -33.93
CA THR A 17 -49.95 22.18 -33.44
C THR A 17 -48.42 22.09 -33.49
N LEU A 18 -47.76 22.74 -34.46
CA LEU A 18 -46.30 22.81 -34.54
C LEU A 18 -45.70 23.73 -33.47
N GLU A 19 -46.35 24.83 -33.13
CA GLU A 19 -45.91 25.73 -32.05
C GLU A 19 -45.98 25.04 -30.68
N GLU A 20 -47.04 24.27 -30.44
CA GLU A 20 -47.23 23.51 -29.21
C GLU A 20 -46.21 22.37 -29.08
N GLN A 21 -45.88 21.70 -30.19
CA GLN A 21 -44.80 20.71 -30.26
C GLN A 21 -43.43 21.33 -30.00
N LEU A 22 -43.15 22.50 -30.57
CA LEU A 22 -41.89 23.21 -30.32
C LEU A 22 -41.77 23.70 -28.88
N ALA A 23 -42.88 24.14 -28.27
CA ALA A 23 -42.92 24.48 -26.85
C ALA A 23 -42.65 23.25 -25.97
N GLN A 24 -43.22 22.09 -26.32
CA GLN A 24 -42.99 20.84 -25.61
C GLN A 24 -41.53 20.36 -25.74
N GLU A 25 -40.92 20.44 -26.92
CA GLU A 25 -39.51 20.09 -27.14
C GLU A 25 -38.59 21.01 -26.32
N ARG A 26 -38.89 22.31 -26.25
CA ARG A 26 -38.14 23.27 -25.43
C ARG A 26 -38.19 22.91 -23.94
N THR A 27 -39.36 22.53 -23.42
CA THR A 27 -39.53 22.10 -22.03
C THR A 27 -38.74 20.82 -21.76
N ILE A 28 -38.85 19.82 -22.63
CA ILE A 28 -38.11 18.56 -22.50
C ILE A 28 -36.60 18.80 -22.56
N ARG A 29 -36.14 19.67 -23.47
CA ARG A 29 -34.72 20.05 -23.58
C ARG A 29 -34.23 20.72 -22.28
N ALA A 30 -34.99 21.65 -21.73
CA ALA A 30 -34.63 22.32 -20.48
C ALA A 30 -34.56 21.34 -19.29
N GLU A 31 -35.48 20.38 -19.20
CA GLU A 31 -35.44 19.33 -18.17
C GLU A 31 -34.22 18.41 -18.34
N LEU A 32 -33.91 18.01 -19.57
CA LEU A 32 -32.72 17.20 -19.88
C LEU A 32 -31.43 17.94 -19.55
N GLU A 33 -31.35 19.23 -19.87
CA GLU A 33 -30.21 20.08 -19.52
C GLU A 33 -30.05 20.22 -18.01
N GLY A 34 -31.15 20.41 -17.27
CA GLY A 34 -31.13 20.44 -15.80
C GLY A 34 -30.62 19.13 -15.19
N ARG A 35 -31.10 17.98 -15.71
CA ARG A 35 -30.62 16.65 -15.29
C ARG A 35 -29.15 16.43 -15.64
N PHE A 36 -28.71 16.87 -16.81
CA PHE A 36 -27.32 16.77 -17.24
C PHE A 36 -26.40 17.63 -16.36
N ASN A 37 -26.79 18.86 -16.05
CA ASN A 37 -26.05 19.75 -15.17
C ASN A 37 -25.95 19.17 -13.74
N GLY A 38 -27.03 18.60 -13.21
CA GLY A 38 -27.01 17.91 -11.90
C GLY A 38 -26.06 16.72 -11.87
N LEU A 39 -26.05 15.90 -12.93
CA LEU A 39 -25.09 14.79 -13.07
C LEU A 39 -23.64 15.28 -13.16
N GLN A 40 -23.41 16.44 -13.80
CA GLN A 40 -22.08 17.04 -13.86
C GLN A 40 -21.60 17.53 -12.48
N GLU A 41 -22.48 18.13 -11.67
CA GLU A 41 -22.16 18.55 -10.30
C GLU A 41 -21.84 17.36 -9.39
N GLU A 42 -22.61 16.28 -9.47
CA GLU A 42 -22.34 15.04 -8.72
C GLU A 42 -21.01 14.41 -9.14
N LEU A 43 -20.71 14.37 -10.44
CA LEU A 43 -19.43 13.85 -10.95
C LEU A 43 -18.24 14.67 -10.43
N ALA A 44 -18.35 15.99 -10.41
CA ALA A 44 -17.32 16.88 -9.87
C ALA A 44 -17.08 16.60 -8.37
N HIS A 45 -18.13 16.30 -7.60
CA HIS A 45 -18.01 15.95 -6.19
C HIS A 45 -17.29 14.60 -5.97
N VAL A 46 -17.61 13.59 -6.78
CA VAL A 46 -16.95 12.27 -6.76
C VAL A 46 -15.47 12.37 -7.15
N GLN A 47 -15.16 13.19 -8.16
CA GLN A 47 -13.77 13.42 -8.57
C GLN A 47 -12.96 14.10 -7.47
N ASN A 48 -13.53 15.09 -6.77
CA ASN A 48 -12.84 15.79 -5.67
C ASN A 48 -12.57 14.88 -4.45
N THR A 49 -13.50 13.97 -4.12
CA THR A 49 -13.29 12.95 -3.07
C THR A 49 -12.19 11.96 -3.43
N SER A 50 -12.09 11.55 -4.69
CA SER A 50 -11.00 10.68 -5.16
C SER A 50 -9.62 11.37 -5.08
N ALA A 51 -9.53 12.66 -5.41
CA ALA A 51 -8.31 13.45 -5.28
C ALA A 51 -7.85 13.57 -3.82
N GLN A 52 -8.81 13.73 -2.90
CA GLN A 52 -8.52 13.80 -1.46
C GLN A 52 -8.09 12.45 -0.88
N GLN A 53 -8.67 11.32 -1.34
CA GLN A 53 -8.24 9.98 -0.93
C GLN A 53 -6.84 9.63 -1.44
N ASN A 54 -6.53 9.97 -2.69
CA ASN A 54 -5.19 9.80 -3.26
C ASN A 54 -4.15 10.64 -2.51
N GLY A 55 -4.49 11.87 -2.10
CA GLY A 55 -3.64 12.73 -1.28
C GLY A 55 -3.38 12.17 0.12
N LEU A 56 -4.40 11.58 0.77
CA LEU A 56 -4.26 11.00 2.11
C LEU A 56 -3.41 9.73 2.09
N SER A 57 -3.55 8.90 1.06
CA SER A 57 -2.70 7.72 0.83
C SER A 57 -1.24 8.12 0.59
N GLY A 58 -1.00 9.16 -0.22
CA GLY A 58 0.35 9.68 -0.46
C GLY A 58 1.00 10.25 0.80
N LYS A 59 0.25 10.94 1.66
CA LYS A 59 0.76 11.44 2.93
C LYS A 59 1.14 10.29 3.89
N LEU A 60 0.27 9.28 4.02
CA LEU A 60 0.57 8.11 4.84
C LEU A 60 1.80 7.35 4.32
N LYS A 61 1.95 7.22 2.99
CA LYS A 61 3.17 6.68 2.37
C LYS A 61 4.39 7.50 2.78
N ASN A 62 4.37 8.81 2.61
CA ASN A 62 5.51 9.68 2.93
C ASN A 62 5.86 9.69 4.42
N ASP A 63 4.88 9.71 5.32
CA ASP A 63 5.11 9.66 6.76
C ASP A 63 5.75 8.31 7.16
N LEU A 64 5.25 7.20 6.61
CA LEU A 64 5.81 5.86 6.82
C LEU A 64 7.21 5.72 6.21
N CYS A 65 7.40 6.31 5.03
CA CYS A 65 8.66 6.37 4.29
C CYS A 65 9.62 7.48 4.74
N SER A 66 9.26 8.24 5.76
CA SER A 66 10.19 9.11 6.49
C SER A 66 10.63 8.44 7.80
N ALA A 67 9.89 7.44 8.27
CA ALA A 67 10.24 6.56 9.39
C ALA A 67 11.04 5.31 8.95
N THR A 68 11.30 5.14 7.66
CA THR A 68 11.73 3.90 6.98
C THR A 68 13.08 3.29 7.31
N PRO A 69 14.09 3.94 7.92
CA PRO A 69 15.27 3.20 8.34
C PRO A 69 14.95 2.05 9.33
N LYS A 70 13.72 2.01 9.87
CA LYS A 70 13.28 1.12 10.95
C LYS A 70 12.17 0.13 10.57
N LEU A 71 11.61 0.18 9.37
CA LEU A 71 10.48 -0.68 8.99
C LEU A 71 10.91 -1.77 8.00
N GLY A 72 10.91 -3.00 8.49
CA GLY A 72 11.33 -4.17 7.74
C GLY A 72 11.19 -5.43 8.56
N ARG A 73 11.60 -6.56 7.98
CA ARG A 73 11.59 -7.85 8.65
C ARG A 73 13.02 -8.22 9.01
N LEU A 74 13.25 -8.44 10.30
CA LEU A 74 14.43 -9.12 10.81
C LEU A 74 14.19 -10.63 10.79
N PHE A 75 15.14 -11.40 10.29
CA PHE A 75 15.08 -12.86 10.28
C PHE A 75 16.48 -13.46 10.33
N GLN A 76 16.56 -14.73 10.69
CA GLN A 76 17.83 -15.46 10.70
C GLN A 76 17.96 -16.31 9.44
N VAL A 77 19.17 -16.36 8.88
CA VAL A 77 19.55 -17.29 7.82
C VAL A 77 20.64 -18.23 8.33
N LYS A 78 20.46 -19.53 8.10
CA LYS A 78 21.40 -20.60 8.45
C LYS A 78 22.07 -21.13 7.20
N SER A 79 23.25 -21.71 7.34
CA SER A 79 23.91 -22.40 6.24
C SER A 79 23.17 -23.68 5.88
N PRO A 80 23.06 -24.04 4.59
CA PRO A 80 22.62 -25.36 4.17
C PRO A 80 23.47 -26.50 4.77
N ALA A 81 24.72 -26.22 5.13
CA ALA A 81 25.63 -27.18 5.78
C ALA A 81 25.41 -27.32 7.31
N GLY A 82 24.48 -26.55 7.89
CA GLY A 82 24.14 -26.59 9.31
C GLY A 82 24.28 -25.23 10.02
N ASP A 83 23.99 -25.22 11.32
CA ASP A 83 24.14 -24.04 12.16
C ASP A 83 25.62 -23.62 12.33
N TYR A 84 25.84 -22.31 12.37
CA TYR A 84 27.14 -21.70 12.65
C TYR A 84 28.23 -22.08 11.65
N LYS A 85 27.92 -21.94 10.36
CA LYS A 85 28.83 -22.29 9.25
C LYS A 85 29.11 -21.14 8.29
N TYR A 86 28.57 -19.95 8.52
CA TYR A 86 28.94 -18.79 7.73
C TYR A 86 30.10 -18.04 8.38
N ASP A 87 31.13 -17.75 7.60
CA ASP A 87 31.96 -16.58 7.87
C ASP A 87 31.19 -15.27 7.57
N LEU A 88 31.82 -14.13 7.80
CA LEU A 88 31.17 -12.83 7.65
C LEU A 88 30.76 -12.54 6.20
N ASP A 89 31.57 -12.92 5.22
CA ASP A 89 31.30 -12.63 3.80
C ASP A 89 30.26 -13.59 3.24
N GLU A 90 30.30 -14.87 3.63
CA GLU A 90 29.24 -15.83 3.35
C GLU A 90 27.91 -15.39 3.96
N ALA A 91 27.91 -14.83 5.18
CA ALA A 91 26.70 -14.30 5.82
C ALA A 91 26.13 -13.09 5.06
N ARG A 92 26.99 -12.18 4.57
CA ARG A 92 26.56 -11.07 3.70
C ARG A 92 25.92 -11.60 2.42
N HIS A 93 26.56 -12.57 1.76
CA HIS A 93 26.04 -13.17 0.54
C HIS A 93 24.70 -13.86 0.77
N ALA A 94 24.58 -14.65 1.84
CA ALA A 94 23.36 -15.35 2.20
C ALA A 94 22.19 -14.39 2.47
N CYS A 95 22.42 -13.22 3.09
CA CYS A 95 21.37 -12.21 3.19
C CYS A 95 21.00 -11.61 1.83
N ALA A 96 21.98 -11.34 0.97
CA ALA A 96 21.75 -10.77 -0.36
C ALA A 96 20.91 -11.69 -1.26
N GLU A 97 21.14 -13.02 -1.21
CA GLU A 97 20.31 -14.01 -1.90
C GLU A 97 18.84 -14.01 -1.44
N GLN A 98 18.58 -13.42 -0.27
CA GLN A 98 17.25 -13.23 0.30
C GLN A 98 16.78 -11.78 0.14
N ASP A 99 17.25 -11.03 -0.86
CA ASP A 99 16.90 -9.61 -1.08
C ASP A 99 17.02 -8.77 0.20
N ALA A 100 18.04 -9.05 1.01
CA ALA A 100 18.24 -8.46 2.32
C ALA A 100 19.71 -8.07 2.52
N THR A 101 19.97 -7.29 3.55
CA THR A 101 21.33 -7.03 4.03
C THR A 101 21.54 -7.67 5.39
N LEU A 102 22.79 -7.79 5.84
CA LEU A 102 23.02 -8.02 7.27
C LEU A 102 22.29 -6.94 8.08
N ALA A 103 21.66 -7.36 9.16
CA ALA A 103 20.95 -6.47 10.06
C ALA A 103 21.94 -5.61 10.85
N SER A 104 21.54 -4.39 11.14
CA SER A 104 22.26 -3.55 12.11
C SER A 104 21.95 -3.99 13.54
N TYR A 105 22.82 -3.60 14.47
CA TYR A 105 22.54 -3.78 15.89
C TYR A 105 21.23 -3.12 16.31
N ASP A 106 20.96 -1.91 15.81
CA ASP A 106 19.72 -1.18 16.16
C ASP A 106 18.47 -1.94 15.71
N GLN A 107 18.50 -2.56 14.52
CA GLN A 107 17.40 -3.39 14.03
C GLN A 107 17.21 -4.64 14.89
N LEU A 108 18.29 -5.32 15.27
CA LEU A 108 18.24 -6.45 16.21
C LEU A 108 17.70 -6.03 17.58
N TYR A 109 18.14 -4.87 18.08
CA TYR A 109 17.73 -4.32 19.36
C TYR A 109 16.25 -3.91 19.37
N GLN A 110 15.74 -3.28 18.30
CA GLN A 110 14.31 -3.02 18.19
C GLN A 110 13.50 -4.32 18.20
N ALA A 111 13.89 -5.31 17.39
CA ALA A 111 13.19 -6.60 17.36
C ALA A 111 13.19 -7.29 18.72
N TRP A 112 14.30 -7.20 19.48
CA TRP A 112 14.34 -7.66 20.86
C TRP A 112 13.40 -6.86 21.77
N LYS A 113 13.32 -5.53 21.69
CA LYS A 113 12.31 -4.80 22.47
C LYS A 113 10.88 -5.22 22.14
N ASP A 114 10.65 -5.66 20.91
CA ASP A 114 9.35 -6.15 20.42
C ASP A 114 9.10 -7.64 20.74
N GLY A 115 9.98 -8.28 21.52
CA GLY A 115 9.77 -9.64 22.02
C GLY A 115 10.59 -10.73 21.33
N LEU A 116 11.48 -10.40 20.38
CA LEU A 116 12.38 -11.40 19.79
C LEU A 116 13.35 -11.94 20.84
N GLY A 117 13.35 -13.26 21.02
CA GLY A 117 14.31 -13.97 21.85
C GLY A 117 14.71 -15.25 21.14
N TYR A 118 15.93 -15.30 20.62
CA TYR A 118 16.44 -16.47 19.93
C TYR A 118 17.92 -16.65 20.24
N CYS A 119 18.22 -17.68 21.03
CA CYS A 119 19.56 -18.03 21.47
C CYS A 119 20.37 -18.70 20.35
N LEU A 120 20.48 -18.01 19.21
CA LEU A 120 21.32 -18.41 18.10
C LEU A 120 22.18 -17.22 17.67
N CYS A 121 23.48 -17.43 17.72
CA CYS A 121 24.47 -16.47 17.27
C CYS A 121 24.39 -16.18 15.77
N GLY A 122 24.39 -14.90 15.41
CA GLY A 122 24.43 -14.47 14.01
C GLY A 122 25.24 -13.21 13.80
N TRP A 123 25.86 -13.11 12.62
CA TRP A 123 26.58 -11.93 12.15
C TRP A 123 25.64 -10.74 11.96
N LEU A 124 26.17 -9.54 12.25
CA LEU A 124 25.55 -8.24 12.03
C LEU A 124 26.40 -7.38 11.07
N SER A 125 25.81 -6.30 10.58
CA SER A 125 26.45 -5.40 9.62
C SER A 125 27.68 -4.67 10.17
N ASP A 126 27.80 -4.57 11.50
CA ASP A 126 28.95 -3.98 12.21
C ASP A 126 30.07 -5.00 12.48
N GLU A 127 30.01 -6.17 11.83
CA GLU A 127 30.99 -7.26 11.92
C GLU A 127 31.08 -7.91 13.31
N THR A 128 30.12 -7.61 14.17
CA THR A 128 29.92 -8.34 15.43
C THR A 128 28.99 -9.52 15.20
N ALA A 129 29.06 -10.51 16.10
CA ALA A 129 28.10 -11.59 16.15
C ALA A 129 27.37 -11.55 17.49
N ARG A 130 26.04 -11.58 17.44
CA ARG A 130 25.18 -11.35 18.62
C ARG A 130 23.92 -12.22 18.61
N TYR A 131 23.26 -12.34 19.75
CA TYR A 131 21.97 -13.02 19.90
C TYR A 131 21.05 -12.36 20.95
N PRO A 132 19.74 -12.21 20.66
CA PRO A 132 18.76 -11.64 21.59
C PRO A 132 18.18 -12.69 22.54
N THR A 133 18.00 -12.34 23.81
CA THR A 133 17.39 -13.20 24.84
C THR A 133 16.30 -12.44 25.59
N GLN A 134 15.09 -12.99 25.63
CA GLN A 134 13.97 -12.44 26.44
C GLN A 134 13.90 -13.00 27.84
N ILE A 135 14.23 -14.29 27.97
CA ILE A 135 14.10 -15.05 29.20
C ILE A 135 15.45 -15.73 29.43
N PRO A 136 16.07 -15.59 30.62
CA PRO A 136 17.28 -16.32 30.95
C PRO A 136 17.05 -17.83 30.84
N SER A 137 17.96 -18.56 30.23
CA SER A 137 17.91 -20.03 30.19
C SER A 137 19.30 -20.64 30.32
N PRO A 138 19.43 -21.85 30.89
CA PRO A 138 20.73 -22.52 30.99
C PRO A 138 21.38 -22.68 29.61
N GLY A 139 22.63 -22.22 29.48
CA GLY A 139 23.37 -22.26 28.21
C GLY A 139 23.10 -21.07 27.28
N CYS A 140 22.16 -20.20 27.62
CA CYS A 140 21.91 -18.94 26.95
C CYS A 140 22.23 -17.78 27.89
N GLY A 141 22.55 -16.62 27.33
CA GLY A 141 23.00 -15.45 28.09
C GLY A 141 21.93 -14.84 28.98
N VAL A 142 22.15 -13.58 29.38
CA VAL A 142 21.18 -12.82 30.17
C VAL A 142 20.13 -12.18 29.26
N VAL A 143 19.05 -11.65 29.86
CA VAL A 143 18.08 -10.84 29.12
C VAL A 143 18.78 -9.66 28.46
N GLY A 144 18.58 -9.50 27.15
CA GLY A 144 19.25 -8.47 26.35
C GLY A 144 19.86 -9.02 25.06
N ILE A 145 20.67 -8.19 24.41
CA ILE A 145 21.51 -8.61 23.27
C ILE A 145 22.87 -9.04 23.82
N ASN A 146 23.23 -10.30 23.59
CA ASN A 146 24.44 -10.93 24.09
C ASN A 146 25.46 -11.09 22.96
N ASP A 147 26.76 -10.98 23.27
CA ASP A 147 27.84 -11.19 22.30
C ASP A 147 28.15 -12.68 22.09
N CYS A 148 28.48 -13.03 20.85
CA CYS A 148 28.97 -14.35 20.47
C CYS A 148 30.50 -14.35 20.54
N GLY A 149 31.05 -14.68 21.70
CA GLY A 149 32.49 -14.57 21.97
C GLY A 149 33.31 -15.84 21.69
N TRP A 150 32.71 -16.89 21.13
CA TRP A 150 33.25 -18.25 21.26
C TRP A 150 33.60 -18.95 19.94
N LEU A 151 33.21 -18.40 18.78
CA LEU A 151 33.43 -19.01 17.46
C LEU A 151 33.96 -17.99 16.44
N THR A 152 34.33 -18.51 15.26
CA THR A 152 34.68 -17.71 14.07
C THR A 152 33.64 -17.84 12.96
N GLN A 153 32.61 -18.68 13.17
CA GLN A 153 31.52 -18.93 12.23
C GLN A 153 30.19 -18.85 12.97
N TYR A 154 29.20 -18.24 12.33
CA TYR A 154 27.89 -17.99 12.91
C TYR A 154 26.76 -18.17 11.87
N ASN A 155 25.52 -17.97 12.27
CA ASN A 155 24.42 -17.76 11.32
C ASN A 155 24.45 -16.29 10.85
N ALA A 156 23.46 -15.85 10.08
CA ALA A 156 23.32 -14.46 9.68
C ALA A 156 22.02 -13.87 10.22
N TRP A 157 22.08 -12.68 10.82
CA TRP A 157 20.88 -11.86 11.02
C TRP A 157 20.70 -10.99 9.78
N CYS A 158 19.59 -11.18 9.08
CA CYS A 158 19.27 -10.44 7.87
C CYS A 158 18.10 -9.50 8.13
N PHE A 159 18.13 -8.34 7.47
CA PHE A 159 17.05 -7.38 7.48
C PHE A 159 16.61 -7.08 6.05
N ARG A 160 15.33 -7.31 5.78
CA ARG A 160 14.68 -6.93 4.52
C ARG A 160 13.80 -5.71 4.78
N ALA A 161 14.15 -4.58 4.18
CA ALA A 161 13.32 -3.38 4.25
C ALA A 161 11.95 -3.62 3.59
N LEU A 162 10.91 -2.94 4.07
CA LEU A 162 9.62 -2.98 3.38
C LEU A 162 9.75 -2.24 2.04
N SER A 163 9.42 -2.92 0.94
CA SER A 163 9.39 -2.36 -0.42
C SER A 163 8.26 -1.35 -0.67
N PHE A 164 7.56 -0.93 0.39
CA PHE A 164 6.47 0.03 0.30
C PHE A 164 6.96 1.45 -0.02
N CYS A 165 8.24 1.71 0.18
CA CYS A 165 8.85 3.02 -0.01
C CYS A 165 9.75 3.13 -1.24
N ASP A 166 9.73 2.10 -2.08
CA ASP A 166 10.32 2.13 -3.41
C ASP A 166 9.46 3.00 -4.37
#